data_AF-A0A971ZGI0-F1
#
_entry.id   AF-A0A971ZGI0-F1
#
_cell.length_a   1.000
_cell.length_b   1.000
_cell.length_c   1.000
_cell.angle_alpha   90.00
_cell.angle_beta   90.00
_cell.angle_gamma   90.00
#
_symmetry.space_group_name_H-M   'P 1'
#
loop_
_entity.id
_entity.type
_entity.pdbx_description
1 polymer ?
#
loop_
_entity_poly.entity_id
_entity_poly.type
_entity_poly.pdbx_seq_one_letter_code
_entity_poly.pdbx_strand_id
1 'polypeptide(L)'
;MESGGGRIDEIDLPEDCVANFDFKLIDLFEEMRKNDPLKERMKDKYFRLKNILGRRPMRLDIYQGSDIPIREYLKKGYLRFLYELDELDEVEKTWLNTIGEEFLREVEKTSMSKSYKYQYCCPL
;
A
#
# COMPACT_ATOMS: atom_id res chain seq x y z
N MET A 1 34.30 -32.12 5.10
CA MET A 1 33.12 -32.21 4.22
C MET A 1 32.00 -31.42 4.89
N GLU A 2 31.37 -30.55 4.08
CA GLU A 2 30.45 -29.45 4.37
C GLU A 2 29.21 -29.86 5.19
N SER A 3 28.47 -28.98 5.88
CA SER A 3 27.77 -27.75 5.42
C SER A 3 27.35 -26.94 6.67
N GLY A 4 27.26 -25.61 6.71
CA GLY A 4 26.59 -24.70 5.79
C GLY A 4 25.22 -24.29 6.37
N GLY A 5 25.14 -23.15 7.06
CA GLY A 5 23.88 -22.62 7.61
C GLY A 5 24.09 -21.20 8.17
N GLY A 6 23.59 -20.20 7.44
CA GLY A 6 23.83 -18.77 7.66
C GLY A 6 23.26 -18.20 8.96
N ARG A 7 23.90 -17.12 9.41
CA ARG A 7 23.72 -16.41 10.67
C ARG A 7 22.33 -15.77 10.77
N ILE A 8 21.69 -15.92 11.93
CA ILE A 8 20.58 -15.06 12.38
C ILE A 8 21.30 -13.90 13.07
N ASP A 9 21.25 -12.70 12.48
CA ASP A 9 21.98 -11.54 12.99
C ASP A 9 21.57 -11.26 14.44
N GLU A 10 22.58 -11.20 15.31
CA GLU A 10 22.49 -10.99 16.76
C GLU A 10 21.73 -9.70 17.07
N ILE A 11 20.62 -9.83 17.80
CA ILE A 11 20.02 -8.69 18.49
C ILE A 11 20.94 -8.44 19.69
N ASP A 12 21.74 -7.37 19.65
CA ASP A 12 22.59 -6.95 20.77
C ASP A 12 21.69 -6.46 21.92
N LEU A 13 21.30 -7.39 22.78
CA LEU A 13 20.63 -7.10 24.04
C LEU A 13 21.68 -6.58 25.05
N PRO A 14 21.37 -5.56 25.86
CA PRO A 14 22.28 -5.08 26.89
C PRO A 14 22.61 -6.19 27.89
N GLU A 15 23.76 -6.08 28.58
CA GLU A 15 24.15 -7.04 29.61
C GLU A 15 23.03 -7.15 30.67
N ASP A 16 22.69 -8.40 31.06
CA ASP A 16 21.53 -8.82 31.86
C ASP A 16 20.13 -8.82 31.19
N CYS A 17 20.02 -8.67 29.87
CA CYS A 17 18.72 -8.81 29.18
C CYS A 17 18.59 -10.13 28.41
N VAL A 18 17.54 -10.90 28.72
CA VAL A 18 17.21 -12.17 28.04
C VAL A 18 15.90 -11.99 27.27
N ALA A 19 15.93 -12.16 25.95
CA ALA A 19 14.73 -12.21 25.13
C ALA A 19 14.16 -13.64 25.12
N ASN A 20 12.97 -13.82 25.69
CA ASN A 20 12.22 -15.08 25.58
C ASN A 20 11.01 -14.87 24.67
N PHE A 21 11.03 -15.48 23.50
CA PHE A 21 9.90 -15.45 22.57
C PHE A 21 9.01 -16.67 22.87
N ASP A 22 7.81 -16.43 23.40
CA ASP A 22 6.82 -17.50 23.56
C ASP A 22 6.35 -17.95 22.16
N PHE A 23 6.63 -19.20 21.79
CA PHE A 23 6.24 -19.75 20.50
C PHE A 23 4.71 -19.74 20.29
N LYS A 24 3.90 -19.72 21.37
CA LYS A 24 2.44 -19.54 21.27
C LYS A 24 2.03 -18.17 20.72
N LEU A 25 2.87 -17.15 20.90
CA LEU A 25 2.65 -15.81 20.35
C LEU A 25 2.87 -15.77 18.83
N ILE A 26 3.81 -16.59 18.31
CA ILE A 26 4.07 -16.71 16.88
C ILE A 26 2.86 -17.33 16.17
N ASP A 27 2.29 -18.39 16.76
CA ASP A 27 1.09 -19.05 16.24
C ASP A 27 -0.11 -18.10 16.18
N LEU A 28 -0.30 -17.25 17.20
CA LEU A 28 -1.33 -16.22 17.21
C LEU A 28 -1.16 -15.19 16.08
N PHE A 29 0.07 -14.74 15.82
CA PHE A 29 0.33 -13.81 14.72
C PHE A 29 0.10 -14.43 13.34
N GLU A 30 0.38 -15.72 13.17
CA GLU A 30 0.05 -16.44 11.94
C GLU A 30 -1.46 -16.57 11.73
N GLU A 31 -2.21 -16.91 12.78
CA GLU A 31 -3.67 -16.97 12.72
C GLU A 31 -4.29 -15.60 12.42
N MET A 32 -3.81 -14.54 13.08
CA MET A 32 -4.24 -13.17 12.79
C MET A 32 -3.94 -12.77 11.35
N ARG A 33 -2.77 -13.14 10.81
CA ARG A 33 -2.39 -12.83 9.42
C ARG A 33 -3.24 -13.60 8.40
N LYS A 34 -3.64 -14.83 8.71
CA LYS A 34 -4.58 -15.62 7.88
C LYS A 34 -5.96 -15.00 7.84
N ASN A 35 -6.38 -14.37 8.94
CA ASN A 35 -7.68 -13.74 9.08
C ASN A 35 -7.72 -12.26 8.69
N ASP A 36 -6.57 -11.64 8.37
CA ASP A 36 -6.47 -10.21 8.05
C ASP A 36 -5.88 -9.99 6.64
N PRO A 37 -6.68 -10.24 5.58
CA PRO A 37 -6.20 -10.10 4.21
C PRO A 37 -5.84 -8.64 3.92
N LEU A 38 -4.70 -8.43 3.28
CA LEU A 38 -4.17 -7.10 2.95
C LEU A 38 -5.23 -6.16 2.32
N LYS A 39 -6.11 -6.72 1.48
CA LYS A 39 -7.17 -5.96 0.81
C LYS A 39 -8.18 -5.36 1.80
N GLU A 40 -8.57 -6.10 2.84
CA GLU A 40 -9.50 -5.60 3.86
C GLU A 40 -8.82 -4.55 4.74
N ARG A 41 -7.57 -4.78 5.13
CA ARG A 41 -6.77 -3.77 5.84
C ARG A 41 -6.67 -2.44 5.09
N MET A 42 -6.40 -2.51 3.79
CA MET A 42 -6.30 -1.31 2.94
C MET A 42 -7.64 -0.57 2.87
N LYS A 43 -8.76 -1.30 2.79
CA LYS A 43 -10.11 -0.74 2.83
C LYS A 43 -10.38 -0.04 4.16
N ASP A 44 -10.09 -0.70 5.27
CA ASP A 44 -10.32 -0.16 6.61
C ASP A 44 -9.49 1.10 6.87
N LYS A 45 -8.21 1.09 6.46
CA LYS A 45 -7.32 2.25 6.57
C LYS A 45 -7.84 3.42 5.73
N TYR A 46 -8.29 3.16 4.51
CA TYR A 46 -8.89 4.17 3.64
C TYR A 46 -10.12 4.82 4.28
N PHE A 47 -11.09 4.02 4.75
CA PHE A 47 -12.30 4.56 5.37
C PHE A 47 -12.03 5.27 6.70
N ARG A 48 -11.07 4.77 7.49
CA ARG A 48 -10.61 5.47 8.70
C ARG A 48 -10.05 6.85 8.36
N LEU A 49 -9.18 6.96 7.34
CA LEU A 49 -8.64 8.25 6.91
C LEU A 49 -9.73 9.16 6.35
N LYS A 50 -10.66 8.63 5.56
CA LYS A 50 -11.81 9.37 5.03
C LYS A 50 -12.64 9.99 6.16
N ASN A 51 -12.93 9.21 7.21
CA ASN A 51 -13.69 9.68 8.37
C ASN A 51 -12.96 10.77 9.15
N ILE A 52 -11.64 10.69 9.28
CA ILE A 52 -10.83 11.71 9.96
C ILE A 52 -10.75 13.00 9.13
N LEU A 53 -10.59 12.88 7.81
CA LEU A 53 -10.41 14.03 6.92
C LEU A 53 -11.72 14.70 6.53
N GLY A 54 -12.86 14.01 6.63
CA GLY A 54 -14.16 14.49 6.15
C GLY A 54 -14.25 14.62 4.61
N ARG A 55 -13.25 14.12 3.88
CA ARG A 55 -13.16 14.15 2.42
C ARG A 55 -12.51 12.88 1.89
N ARG A 56 -12.60 12.64 0.58
CA ARG A 56 -11.88 11.55 -0.09
C ARG A 56 -10.37 11.71 0.18
N PRO A 57 -9.69 10.70 0.77
CA PRO A 57 -8.25 10.73 0.95
C PRO A 57 -7.56 10.81 -0.42
N MET A 58 -6.56 11.67 -0.54
CA MET A 58 -5.67 11.72 -1.70
C MET A 58 -4.46 10.81 -1.47
N ARG A 59 -3.68 10.59 -2.52
CA ARG A 59 -2.44 9.78 -2.46
C ARG A 59 -1.49 10.21 -1.33
N LEU A 60 -1.32 11.53 -1.12
CA LEU A 60 -0.46 12.06 -0.06
C LEU A 60 -1.03 11.77 1.34
N ASP A 61 -2.34 11.84 1.50
CA ASP A 61 -3.00 11.56 2.78
C ASP A 61 -2.82 10.08 3.14
N ILE A 62 -2.94 9.18 2.16
CA ILE A 62 -2.68 7.74 2.38
C ILE A 62 -1.20 7.52 2.69
N TYR A 63 -0.29 8.18 1.98
CA TYR A 63 1.15 8.05 2.22
C TYR A 63 1.54 8.47 3.65
N GLN A 64 0.92 9.51 4.20
CA GLN A 64 1.20 10.01 5.55
C GLN A 64 0.40 9.28 6.64
N GLY A 65 -0.81 8.83 6.33
CA GLY A 65 -1.78 8.32 7.29
C GLY A 65 -1.90 6.79 7.36
N SER A 66 -1.23 6.05 6.48
CA SER A 66 -1.25 4.58 6.42
C SER A 66 0.12 3.98 6.72
N ASP A 67 0.12 2.92 7.53
CA ASP A 67 1.25 2.00 7.74
C ASP A 67 1.51 1.10 6.52
N ILE A 68 0.51 0.92 5.66
CA ILE A 68 0.63 0.14 4.42
C ILE A 68 1.34 0.99 3.36
N PRO A 69 2.42 0.48 2.72
CA PRO A 69 3.13 1.20 1.67
C PRO A 69 2.21 1.64 0.53
N ILE A 70 2.33 2.90 0.10
CA ILE A 70 1.47 3.45 -0.96
C ILE A 70 1.50 2.63 -2.27
N ARG A 71 2.62 1.94 -2.55
CA ARG A 71 2.78 1.08 -3.72
C ARG A 71 1.73 -0.04 -3.78
N GLU A 72 1.27 -0.53 -2.64
CA GLU A 72 0.24 -1.56 -2.56
C GLU A 72 -1.10 -1.04 -3.11
N TYR A 73 -1.46 0.21 -2.80
CA TYR A 73 -2.66 0.88 -3.33
C TYR A 73 -2.57 1.14 -4.83
N LEU A 74 -1.35 1.31 -5.36
CA LEU A 74 -1.11 1.66 -6.77
C LEU A 74 -0.87 0.42 -7.68
N LYS A 75 -0.83 -0.81 -7.15
CA LYS A 75 -0.53 -2.03 -7.94
C LYS A 75 -1.43 -2.18 -9.17
N LYS A 76 -2.74 -1.94 -8.99
CA LYS A 76 -3.74 -2.00 -10.07
C LYS A 76 -4.12 -0.62 -10.63
N GLY A 77 -3.54 0.45 -10.09
CA GLY A 77 -3.97 1.82 -10.34
C GLY A 77 -4.87 2.35 -9.22
N TYR A 78 -4.70 3.60 -8.84
CA TYR A 78 -5.51 4.22 -7.77
C TYR A 78 -6.98 4.33 -8.16
N LEU A 79 -7.28 4.63 -9.43
CA LEU A 79 -8.64 4.64 -9.97
C LEU A 79 -9.34 3.29 -9.77
N ARG A 80 -8.64 2.18 -10.06
CA ARG A 80 -9.17 0.82 -9.89
C ARG A 80 -9.38 0.47 -8.41
N PHE A 81 -8.51 0.96 -7.53
CA PHE A 81 -8.69 0.82 -6.08
C PHE A 81 -9.97 1.53 -5.60
N LEU A 82 -10.22 2.77 -6.04
CA LEU A 82 -11.45 3.50 -5.72
C LEU A 82 -12.70 2.81 -6.29
N TYR A 83 -12.60 2.22 -7.49
CA TYR A 83 -13.67 1.42 -8.07
C TYR A 83 -14.02 0.20 -7.20
N GLU A 84 -13.02 -0.53 -6.70
CA GLU A 84 -13.23 -1.68 -5.80
C GLU A 84 -13.89 -1.28 -4.46
N LEU A 85 -13.84 0.00 -4.09
CA LEU A 85 -14.48 0.56 -2.89
C LEU A 85 -15.83 1.22 -3.16
N ASP A 86 -16.30 1.22 -4.41
CA ASP A 86 -17.50 1.95 -4.87
C ASP A 86 -17.47 3.44 -4.52
N GLU A 87 -16.27 4.02 -4.53
CA GLU A 87 -16.04 5.41 -4.15
C GLU A 87 -15.94 6.36 -5.35
N LEU A 88 -16.01 5.84 -6.58
CA LEU A 88 -15.91 6.63 -7.82
C LEU A 88 -17.21 7.34 -8.17
N ASP A 89 -17.09 8.54 -8.72
CA ASP A 89 -18.21 9.27 -9.30
C ASP A 89 -18.63 8.68 -10.67
N GLU A 90 -19.84 8.97 -11.12
CA GLU A 90 -20.40 8.45 -12.37
C GLU A 90 -19.54 8.85 -13.59
N VAL A 91 -18.97 10.05 -13.58
CA VAL A 91 -18.04 10.50 -14.63
C VAL A 91 -16.74 9.72 -14.57
N GLU A 92 -16.17 9.51 -13.38
CA GLU A 92 -14.90 8.77 -13.22
C GLU A 92 -15.05 7.31 -13.63
N LYS A 93 -16.22 6.70 -13.42
CA LYS A 93 -16.53 5.34 -13.90
C LYS A 93 -16.42 5.23 -15.42
N THR A 94 -16.71 6.29 -16.18
CA THR A 94 -16.57 6.28 -17.64
C THR A 94 -15.12 6.16 -18.11
N TRP A 95 -14.14 6.49 -17.27
CA TRP A 95 -12.73 6.40 -17.62
C TRP A 95 -12.18 4.97 -17.46
N LEU A 96 -12.93 4.07 -16.81
CA LEU A 96 -12.53 2.67 -16.66
C LEU A 96 -12.48 1.98 -18.02
N ASN A 97 -11.39 1.25 -18.23
CA ASN A 97 -11.02 0.54 -19.45
C ASN A 97 -10.89 1.45 -20.69
N THR A 98 -10.58 2.73 -20.48
CA THR A 98 -10.26 3.69 -21.56
C THR A 98 -8.75 3.98 -21.60
N ILE A 99 -8.32 4.68 -22.65
CA ILE A 99 -6.96 5.23 -22.77
C ILE A 99 -6.63 6.13 -21.56
N GLY A 100 -7.63 6.79 -20.98
CA GLY A 100 -7.47 7.61 -19.78
C GLY A 100 -7.00 6.80 -18.56
N GLU A 101 -7.55 5.60 -18.32
CA GLU A 101 -7.09 4.72 -17.23
C GLU A 101 -5.65 4.27 -17.45
N GLU A 102 -5.30 3.92 -18.69
CA GLU A 102 -3.93 3.50 -19.04
C GLU A 102 -2.93 4.65 -18.80
N PHE A 103 -3.26 5.86 -19.25
CA PHE A 103 -2.46 7.04 -19.02
C PHE A 103 -2.28 7.34 -17.52
N LEU A 104 -3.35 7.31 -16.73
CA LEU A 104 -3.29 7.53 -15.29
C LEU A 104 -2.37 6.49 -14.61
N ARG A 105 -2.47 5.23 -15.02
CA ARG A 105 -1.63 4.15 -14.51
C ARG A 105 -0.14 4.34 -14.87
N GLU A 106 0.16 4.89 -16.04
CA GLU A 106 1.53 5.26 -16.41
C GLU A 106 2.06 6.39 -15.54
N VAL A 107 1.27 7.45 -15.35
CA VAL A 107 1.61 8.59 -14.48
C VAL A 107 1.89 8.13 -13.05
N GLU A 108 1.08 7.22 -12.52
CA GLU A 108 1.24 6.68 -11.16
C GLU A 108 2.54 5.87 -10.97
N LYS A 109 2.99 5.16 -12.02
CA LYS A 109 4.23 4.37 -12.00
C LYS A 109 5.47 5.20 -12.31
N THR A 110 5.30 6.37 -12.90
CA THR A 110 6.42 7.15 -13.40
C THR A 110 7.23 7.73 -12.24
N SER A 111 8.53 7.41 -12.25
CA SER A 111 9.49 8.01 -11.32
C SER A 111 9.51 9.53 -11.49
N MET A 112 9.63 10.26 -10.37
CA MET A 112 9.71 11.72 -10.34
C MET A 112 10.88 12.29 -11.17
N SER A 113 11.89 11.47 -11.47
CA SER A 113 12.99 11.84 -12.37
C SER A 113 12.59 11.96 -13.85
N LYS A 114 11.36 11.60 -14.24
CA LYS A 114 10.85 11.66 -15.62
C LYS A 114 9.57 12.50 -15.76
N SER A 115 9.01 13.00 -14.66
CA SER A 115 7.70 13.68 -14.63
C SER A 115 7.69 15.04 -15.36
N TYR A 116 8.84 15.73 -15.43
CA TYR A 116 8.99 17.02 -16.11
C TYR A 116 8.66 17.01 -17.61
N LYS A 117 8.54 15.83 -18.23
CA LYS A 117 8.20 15.68 -19.66
C LYS A 117 6.69 15.61 -19.91
N TYR A 118 5.88 15.33 -18.89
CA TYR A 118 4.43 15.18 -19.04
C TYR A 118 3.69 16.51 -19.19
N GLN A 119 4.36 17.64 -18.90
CA GLN A 119 3.83 18.98 -19.16
C GLN A 119 3.52 19.24 -20.66
N TYR A 120 4.08 18.42 -21.56
CA TYR A 120 3.90 18.55 -23.01
C TYR A 120 2.91 17.55 -23.63
N CYS A 121 2.24 16.71 -22.81
CA CYS A 121 1.44 15.58 -23.33
C CYS A 121 -0.08 15.83 -23.37
N CYS A 122 -0.56 16.96 -22.85
CA CYS A 122 -1.94 17.41 -23.05
C CYS A 122 -1.96 18.54 -24.09
N PRO A 123 -2.11 18.23 -25.39
CA PRO A 123 -2.53 19.25 -26.33
C PRO A 123 -3.98 19.60 -25.99
N LEU A 124 -4.23 20.88 -25.71
CA LEU A 124 -5.56 21.48 -25.71
C LEU A 124 -6.28 21.21 -27.04
#